data_AF-A0A7W0US57-F1
#
_entry.id   AF-A0A7W0US57-F1
#
_cell.length_a   1.000
_cell.length_b   1.000
_cell.length_c   1.000
_cell.angle_alpha   90.00
_cell.angle_beta   90.00
_cell.angle_gamma   90.00
#
_symmetry.space_group_name_H-M   'P 1'
#
loop_
_entity.id
_entity.type
_entity.pdbx_description
1 polymer ?
#
loop_
_entity_poly.entity_id
_entity_poly.type
_entity_poly.pdbx_seq_one_letter_code
_entity_poly.pdbx_strand_id
1 'polypeptide(L)'
;MRILALITCSIVAAAVVASAGAVEPKVGALSVERGKGAVTLELRGVVLGRLTNGTLRVTDSTPNDRFTPLVVGRKLTQERIGPRTVLYRGNGLRFRMVGGGYRIVVRGTGISLSAVGRGSVILDGERTTDGDAGVYS
;
A
#
# COMPACT_ATOMS: atom_id res chain seq x y z
N MET A 1 -18.71 -53.63 -38.87
CA MET A 1 -19.22 -52.29 -39.22
C MET A 1 -20.03 -51.73 -38.03
N ARG A 2 -19.58 -51.50 -36.78
CA ARG A 2 -18.36 -50.95 -36.17
C ARG A 2 -17.71 -49.86 -37.02
N ILE A 3 -17.77 -48.63 -36.50
CA ILE A 3 -17.13 -47.39 -36.97
C ILE A 3 -18.01 -46.63 -37.98
N LEU A 4 -18.20 -45.32 -37.72
CA LEU A 4 -19.13 -44.33 -38.30
C LEU A 4 -20.57 -44.42 -37.77
N ALA A 5 -21.14 -43.50 -36.99
CA ALA A 5 -20.73 -42.19 -36.48
C ALA A 5 -21.79 -41.83 -35.40
N LEU A 6 -21.61 -41.86 -34.07
CA LEU A 6 -20.60 -41.28 -33.18
C LEU A 6 -20.44 -39.75 -33.22
N ILE A 7 -21.37 -39.00 -33.85
CA ILE A 7 -21.33 -37.52 -33.88
C ILE A 7 -22.75 -36.93 -33.75
N THR A 8 -23.41 -37.10 -32.61
CA THR A 8 -24.61 -36.30 -32.23
C THR A 8 -24.76 -36.22 -30.71
N CYS A 9 -23.66 -36.43 -29.98
CA CYS A 9 -23.56 -36.25 -28.54
C CYS A 9 -22.82 -34.93 -28.28
N SER A 10 -23.52 -33.80 -28.30
CA SER A 10 -23.07 -32.54 -27.67
C SER A 10 -24.10 -31.44 -27.91
N ILE A 11 -24.16 -30.47 -26.99
CA ILE A 11 -25.02 -29.27 -26.99
C ILE A 11 -26.32 -29.41 -26.20
N VAL A 12 -26.18 -29.60 -24.88
CA VAL A 12 -26.91 -28.77 -23.91
C VAL A 12 -25.87 -28.31 -22.87
N ALA A 13 -25.09 -27.29 -23.23
CA ALA A 13 -24.19 -26.63 -22.29
C ALA A 13 -25.04 -25.75 -21.36
N ALA A 14 -25.18 -26.16 -20.10
CA ALA A 14 -25.75 -25.35 -19.05
C ALA A 14 -24.87 -24.10 -18.87
N ALA A 15 -25.32 -22.95 -19.35
CA ALA A 15 -24.72 -21.66 -19.06
C ALA A 15 -25.07 -21.27 -17.62
N VAL A 16 -24.36 -21.82 -16.64
CA VAL A 16 -24.32 -21.24 -15.29
C VAL A 16 -23.40 -20.03 -15.38
N VAL A 17 -23.99 -18.87 -15.65
CA VAL A 17 -23.30 -17.58 -15.54
C VAL A 17 -23.09 -17.34 -14.05
N ALA A 18 -21.98 -17.84 -13.50
CA ALA A 18 -21.52 -17.45 -12.18
C ALA A 18 -21.10 -15.98 -12.27
N SER A 19 -21.99 -15.07 -11.92
CA SER A 19 -21.66 -13.67 -11.67
C SER A 19 -20.78 -13.63 -10.43
N ALA A 20 -19.47 -13.80 -10.61
CA ALA A 20 -18.49 -13.43 -9.62
C ALA A 20 -18.60 -11.91 -9.43
N GLY A 21 -19.42 -11.48 -8.47
CA GLY A 21 -19.46 -10.10 -8.04
C GLY A 21 -18.05 -9.72 -7.62
N ALA A 22 -17.40 -8.85 -8.37
CA ALA A 22 -16.15 -8.24 -7.93
C ALA A 22 -16.48 -7.53 -6.61
N VAL A 23 -15.92 -8.04 -5.50
CA VAL A 23 -16.01 -7.35 -4.21
C VAL A 23 -15.34 -6.00 -4.44
N GLU A 24 -16.12 -4.92 -4.44
CA GLU A 24 -15.55 -3.58 -4.52
C GLU A 24 -14.56 -3.41 -3.37
N PRO A 25 -13.34 -2.89 -3.62
CA PRO A 25 -12.37 -2.64 -2.56
C PRO A 25 -13.00 -1.75 -1.48
N LYS A 26 -13.34 -2.35 -0.34
CA LYS A 26 -13.94 -1.66 0.78
C LYS A 26 -12.93 -0.63 1.32
N VAL A 27 -13.43 0.51 1.76
CA VAL A 27 -12.61 1.46 2.52
C VAL A 27 -12.13 0.75 3.80
N GLY A 28 -10.82 0.67 3.96
CA GLY A 28 -10.15 0.11 5.12
C GLY A 28 -9.46 1.17 5.95
N ALA A 29 -9.09 0.78 7.16
CA ALA A 29 -8.20 1.53 8.03
C ALA A 29 -6.99 0.65 8.37
N LEU A 30 -5.86 1.29 8.64
CA LEU A 30 -4.66 0.67 9.18
C LEU A 30 -4.14 1.57 10.29
N SER A 31 -3.77 0.98 11.42
CA SER A 31 -2.87 1.60 12.39
C SER A 31 -1.61 0.77 12.50
N VAL A 32 -0.45 1.41 12.61
CA VAL A 32 0.82 0.77 12.94
C VAL A 32 1.43 1.54 14.10
N GLU A 33 1.87 0.84 15.13
CA GLU A 33 2.52 1.43 16.30
C GLU A 33 3.85 0.75 16.60
N ARG A 34 4.86 1.58 16.91
CA ARG A 34 6.24 1.16 17.23
C ARG A 34 6.86 0.20 16.19
N GLY A 35 6.45 0.31 14.92
CA GLY A 35 6.90 -0.57 13.84
C GLY A 35 8.41 -0.51 13.60
N LYS A 36 9.00 -1.67 13.30
CA LYS A 36 10.39 -1.83 12.86
C LYS A 36 10.42 -2.68 11.60
N GLY A 37 11.07 -2.19 10.55
CA GLY A 37 11.11 -2.85 9.24
C GLY A 37 10.57 -1.94 8.14
N ALA A 38 9.66 -2.43 7.31
CA ALA A 38 9.08 -1.72 6.19
C ALA A 38 7.55 -1.74 6.18
N VAL A 39 6.94 -0.59 5.92
CA VAL A 39 5.51 -0.44 5.66
C VAL A 39 5.34 0.13 4.25
N THR A 40 4.74 -0.64 3.36
CA THR A 40 4.38 -0.20 2.01
C THR A 40 2.87 -0.03 1.90
N LEU A 41 2.44 1.17 1.53
CA LEU A 41 1.06 1.54 1.32
C LEU A 41 0.88 1.90 -0.15
N GLU A 42 -0.15 1.39 -0.79
CA GLU A 42 -0.58 1.84 -2.11
C GLU A 42 -2.09 2.10 -2.05
N LEU A 43 -2.47 3.36 -1.85
CA LEU A 43 -3.86 3.70 -1.55
C LEU A 43 -4.26 5.09 -2.04
N ARG A 44 -5.58 5.26 -2.19
CA ARG A 44 -6.25 6.56 -2.28
C ARG A 44 -6.96 6.85 -0.98
N GLY A 45 -6.64 7.98 -0.33
CA GLY A 45 -7.21 8.32 0.97
C GLY A 45 -6.32 9.24 1.80
N VAL A 46 -6.20 8.93 3.08
CA VAL A 46 -5.45 9.73 4.06
C VAL A 46 -4.38 8.85 4.71
N VAL A 47 -3.16 9.37 4.80
CA VAL A 47 -2.08 8.76 5.55
C VAL A 47 -1.43 9.82 6.43
N LEU A 48 -1.34 9.53 7.72
CA LEU A 48 -0.63 10.31 8.71
C LEU A 48 0.43 9.42 9.33
N GLY A 49 1.63 9.93 9.54
CA GLY A 49 2.63 9.11 10.20
C GLY A 49 3.84 9.86 10.72
N ARG A 50 4.57 9.13 11.55
CA ARG A 50 5.85 9.49 12.13
C ARG A 50 6.83 8.35 11.89
N LEU A 51 8.06 8.71 11.60
CA LEU A 51 9.20 7.81 11.51
C LEU A 51 10.32 8.35 12.38
N THR A 52 10.75 7.60 13.38
CA THR A 52 11.84 8.04 14.26
C THR A 52 13.16 8.09 13.52
N ASN A 53 13.57 7.00 12.87
CA ASN A 53 14.79 6.94 12.06
C ASN A 53 14.55 6.09 10.81
N GLY A 54 15.02 6.56 9.65
CA GLY A 54 14.98 5.78 8.42
C GLY A 54 14.70 6.63 7.18
N THR A 55 13.97 6.03 6.23
CA THR A 55 13.63 6.67 4.95
C THR A 55 12.14 6.59 4.67
N LEU A 56 11.65 7.63 4.01
CA LEU A 56 10.27 7.72 3.51
C LEU A 56 10.34 7.96 2.00
N ARG A 57 9.84 7.02 1.20
CA ARG A 57 9.70 7.19 -0.25
C ARG A 57 8.24 7.41 -0.59
N VAL A 58 7.96 8.52 -1.28
CA VAL A 58 6.60 8.88 -1.69
C VAL A 58 6.56 8.96 -3.21
N THR A 59 5.70 8.16 -3.82
CA THR A 59 5.36 8.24 -5.24
C THR A 59 3.92 8.72 -5.38
N ASP A 60 3.73 9.82 -6.09
CA ASP A 60 2.40 10.36 -6.39
C ASP A 60 1.77 9.63 -7.59
N SER A 61 0.68 8.91 -7.35
CA SER A 61 -0.09 8.18 -8.36
C SER A 61 -1.12 9.08 -9.07
N THR A 62 -1.33 10.32 -8.62
CA THR A 62 -2.25 11.31 -9.21
C THR A 62 -1.66 12.75 -9.22
N PRO A 63 -0.48 13.00 -9.83
CA PRO A 63 0.28 14.25 -9.70
C PRO A 63 -0.37 15.48 -10.34
N ASN A 64 -1.44 15.28 -11.12
CA ASN A 64 -2.17 16.36 -11.79
C ASN A 64 -3.40 16.80 -10.97
N ASP A 65 -3.48 16.42 -9.70
CA ASP A 65 -4.51 16.89 -8.77
C ASP A 65 -3.99 18.00 -7.85
N ARG A 66 -4.82 18.41 -6.89
CA ARG A 66 -4.51 19.49 -5.92
C ARG A 66 -3.85 19.00 -4.63
N PHE A 67 -3.61 17.70 -4.50
CA PHE A 67 -3.13 17.10 -3.26
C PHE A 67 -1.61 17.03 -3.27
N THR A 68 -0.99 17.42 -2.16
CA THR A 68 0.47 17.47 -2.06
C THR A 68 0.91 16.83 -0.74
N PRO A 69 1.92 15.95 -0.75
CA PRO A 69 2.46 15.38 0.47
C PRO A 69 3.16 16.47 1.30
N LEU A 70 2.91 16.49 2.61
CA LEU A 70 3.64 17.33 3.56
C LEU A 70 4.58 16.42 4.36
N VAL A 71 5.88 16.72 4.34
CA VAL A 71 6.89 15.99 5.12
C VAL A 71 7.79 16.99 5.84
N VAL A 72 7.94 16.80 7.16
CA VAL A 72 8.80 17.62 8.01
C VAL A 72 9.68 16.73 8.88
N GLY A 73 10.83 17.24 9.33
CA GLY A 73 11.73 16.50 10.19
C GLY A 73 13.02 17.26 10.48
N ARG A 74 13.86 16.72 11.36
CA ARG A 74 15.19 17.28 11.64
C ARG A 74 16.18 16.79 10.60
N LYS A 75 17.06 17.69 10.14
CA LYS A 75 18.06 17.40 9.09
C LYS A 75 17.40 16.77 7.85
N LEU A 76 16.21 17.26 7.50
CA LEU A 76 15.43 16.74 6.38
C LEU A 76 16.19 16.97 5.07
N THR A 77 16.43 15.88 4.33
CA THR A 77 16.89 15.93 2.95
C THR A 77 15.82 15.35 2.04
N GLN A 78 15.66 15.96 0.87
CA GLN A 78 14.69 15.54 -0.14
C GLN A 78 15.44 15.29 -1.44
N GLU A 79 15.30 14.09 -1.98
CA GLU A 79 15.93 13.67 -3.21
C GLU A 79 14.85 13.25 -4.21
N ARG A 80 14.78 13.92 -5.36
CA ARG A 80 13.87 13.55 -6.43
C ARG A 80 14.51 12.42 -7.24
N ILE A 81 14.01 11.20 -7.04
CA ILE A 81 14.51 9.98 -7.71
C ILE A 81 13.70 9.60 -8.96
N GLY A 82 12.66 10.37 -9.28
CA GLY A 82 11.87 10.19 -10.49
C GLY A 82 10.90 11.35 -10.69
N PRO A 83 10.13 11.37 -11.79
CA PRO A 83 9.24 12.50 -12.11
C PRO A 83 8.18 12.72 -11.02
N ARG A 84 7.74 11.63 -10.37
CA ARG A 84 6.64 11.61 -9.40
C ARG A 84 7.06 11.03 -8.04
N THR A 85 8.36 10.80 -7.85
CA THR A 85 8.88 10.09 -6.67
C THR A 85 9.91 10.94 -5.94
N VAL A 86 9.69 11.13 -4.65
CA VAL A 86 10.60 11.83 -3.75
C VAL A 86 11.01 10.90 -2.61
N LEU A 87 12.30 10.85 -2.33
CA LEU A 87 12.89 10.15 -1.21
C LEU A 87 13.28 11.15 -0.13
N TYR A 88 12.70 10.97 1.06
CA TYR A 88 12.94 11.79 2.24
C TYR A 88 13.83 11.00 3.20
N ARG A 89 14.86 11.68 3.72
CA ARG A 89 15.71 11.18 4.81
C ARG A 89 15.81 12.23 5.91
N GLY A 90 16.01 11.78 7.14
CA GLY A 90 16.13 12.65 8.29
C GLY A 90 15.67 11.94 9.56
N ASN A 91 15.61 12.70 10.66
CA ASN A 91 15.28 12.17 11.98
C ASN A 91 13.95 12.72 12.46
N GLY A 92 13.12 11.86 13.03
CA GLY A 92 11.80 12.23 13.54
C GLY A 92 10.90 12.79 12.45
N LEU A 93 10.88 12.14 11.28
CA LEU A 93 10.03 12.56 10.17
C LEU A 93 8.57 12.49 10.60
N ARG A 94 7.79 13.50 10.23
CA ARG A 94 6.33 13.51 10.31
C ARG A 94 5.81 13.78 8.91
N PHE A 95 4.86 12.97 8.47
CA PHE A 95 4.33 13.05 7.13
C PHE A 95 2.81 12.98 7.13
N ARG A 96 2.22 13.69 6.17
CA ARG A 96 0.79 13.79 5.95
C ARG A 96 0.51 13.77 4.45
N MET A 97 -0.36 12.86 4.04
CA MET A 97 -0.92 12.77 2.69
C MET A 97 -2.43 12.74 2.86
N VAL A 98 -3.14 13.73 2.30
CA VAL A 98 -4.60 13.85 2.44
C VAL A 98 -5.20 14.03 1.07
N GLY A 99 -5.98 13.03 0.64
CA GLY A 99 -6.45 12.93 -0.73
C GLY A 99 -5.43 12.26 -1.63
N GLY A 100 -5.65 12.35 -2.94
CA GLY A 100 -4.77 11.79 -3.96
C GLY A 100 -4.65 10.27 -3.91
N GLY A 101 -3.85 9.72 -4.82
CA GLY A 101 -3.36 8.35 -4.76
C GLY A 101 -1.87 8.36 -4.54
N TYR A 102 -1.38 7.59 -3.57
CA TYR A 102 0.04 7.54 -3.26
C TYR A 102 0.51 6.10 -3.11
N ARG A 103 1.75 5.86 -3.54
CA ARG A 103 2.55 4.74 -3.07
C ARG A 103 3.59 5.26 -2.08
N ILE A 104 3.48 4.82 -0.83
CA ILE A 104 4.32 5.26 0.28
C ILE A 104 5.10 4.06 0.79
N VAL A 105 6.42 4.19 0.87
CA VAL A 105 7.28 3.17 1.47
C VAL A 105 8.03 3.80 2.64
N VAL A 106 7.69 3.36 3.84
CA VAL A 106 8.36 3.75 5.09
C VAL A 106 9.30 2.62 5.47
N ARG A 107 10.59 2.90 5.66
CA ARG A 107 11.58 1.91 6.12
C ARG A 107 12.37 2.47 7.29
N GLY A 108 12.48 1.70 8.36
CA GLY A 108 13.28 2.05 9.53
C GLY A 108 12.62 1.64 10.84
N THR A 109 12.83 2.44 11.88
CA THR A 109 12.38 2.13 13.25
C THR A 109 11.54 3.25 13.85
N GLY A 110 10.66 2.86 14.79
CA GLY A 110 9.70 3.78 15.39
C GLY A 110 8.70 4.29 14.35
N ILE A 111 8.24 3.40 13.47
CA ILE A 111 7.16 3.67 12.52
C ILE A 111 5.87 3.75 13.31
N SER A 112 5.18 4.88 13.23
CA SER A 112 3.83 5.02 13.80
C SER A 112 2.99 5.78 12.81
N LEU A 113 2.00 5.11 12.22
CA LEU A 113 1.19 5.68 11.16
C LEU A 113 -0.24 5.18 11.21
N SER A 114 -1.13 5.99 10.66
CA SER A 114 -2.52 5.62 10.44
C SER A 114 -2.87 5.94 9.00
N ALA A 115 -3.58 5.01 8.36
CA ALA A 115 -4.06 5.18 7.00
C ALA A 115 -5.55 4.83 6.93
N VAL A 116 -6.30 5.60 6.14
CA VAL A 116 -7.71 5.31 5.84
C VAL A 116 -7.91 5.52 4.35
N GLY A 117 -8.46 4.53 3.66
CA GLY A 117 -8.66 4.63 2.22
C GLY A 117 -8.94 3.31 1.54
N ARG A 118 -8.88 3.33 0.20
CA ARG A 118 -8.96 2.15 -0.64
C ARG A 118 -7.59 1.86 -1.22
N GLY A 119 -7.10 0.63 -1.03
CA GLY A 119 -5.77 0.25 -1.47
C GLY A 119 -5.27 -1.03 -0.83
N SER A 120 -3.96 -1.24 -0.91
CA SER A 120 -3.26 -2.38 -0.33
C SER A 120 -2.15 -1.94 0.62
N VAL A 121 -1.80 -2.85 1.52
CA VAL A 121 -0.76 -2.67 2.54
C VAL A 121 0.13 -3.89 2.52
N ILE A 122 1.44 -3.68 2.61
CA ILE A 122 2.43 -4.72 2.89
C ILE A 122 3.21 -4.29 4.13
N LEU A 123 3.22 -5.16 5.14
CA LEU A 123 4.00 -5.02 6.35
C LEU A 123 5.11 -6.06 6.33
N ASP A 124 6.35 -5.62 6.40
CA ASP A 124 7.53 -6.47 6.47
C ASP A 124 8.29 -6.12 7.75
N GLY A 125 8.07 -6.93 8.79
CA GLY A 125 8.64 -6.71 10.11
C GLY A 125 10.09 -7.18 10.19
N GLU A 126 10.94 -6.37 10.80
CA GLU A 126 12.32 -6.77 11.08
C GLU A 126 12.33 -7.93 12.09
N ARG A 127 12.96 -9.05 11.74
CA ARG A 127 13.19 -10.15 12.67
C ARG A 127 14.22 -9.72 13.70
N THR A 128 13.75 -9.40 14.90
CA THR A 128 14.60 -9.15 16.07
C THR A 128 14.61 -10.40 16.97
N THR A 129 15.68 -10.58 17.76
CA THR A 129 15.77 -11.67 18.75
C THR A 129 14.65 -11.64 19.78
N ASP A 130 14.12 -10.45 20.07
CA ASP A 130 13.06 -10.25 21.06
C ASP A 130 11.65 -10.37 20.46
N GLY A 131 11.55 -10.58 19.14
CA GLY A 131 10.29 -10.75 18.41
C GLY A 131 9.41 -9.50 18.26
N ASP A 132 9.78 -8.35 18.86
CA ASP A 132 8.99 -7.12 18.79
C ASP A 132 9.28 -6.29 17.53
N ALA A 133 8.47 -6.50 16.49
CA ALA A 133 8.44 -5.70 15.27
C ALA A 133 7.39 -4.56 15.30
N GLY A 134 6.69 -4.38 16.43
CA GLY A 134 5.54 -3.47 16.57
C GLY A 134 4.19 -4.17 16.43
N VAL A 135 3.11 -3.38 16.48
CA VAL A 135 1.72 -3.87 16.38
C VAL A 135 0.97 -3.14 15.28
N TYR A 136 -0.03 -3.80 14.69
CA TYR A 136 -0.91 -3.22 13.68
C TYR A 136 -2.36 -3.65 13.86
N SER A 137 -3.30 -2.84 13.36
CA SER A 137 -4.74 -3.14 13.32
C SER A 137 -5.43 -2.56 12.10
#